data_AF-A0A1Y5FEW1-F1
#
_entry.id   AF-A0A1Y5FEW1-F1
#
_cell.length_a   1.000
_cell.length_b   1.000
_cell.length_c   1.000
_cell.angle_alpha   90.00
_cell.angle_beta   90.00
_cell.angle_gamma   90.00
#
_symmetry.space_group_name_H-M   'P 1'
#
loop_
_entity.id
_entity.type
_entity.pdbx_description
1 polymer ?
#
loop_
_entity_poly.entity_id
_entity_poly.type
_entity_poly.pdbx_seq_one_letter_code
_entity_poly.pdbx_strand_id
1 'polypeptide(L)'
;MVFSTTWVRNSICLVFIMMSVTSCNEQEFYEKKFLNGAGVADKDIPSEVEIPTDSNNGGGTTTPAPTPTPTDPIVDNGGNNGGGTTTPTPTDPIVDNGGNNGGGTTTPTPTDPIVDNGGNNGGGTTTPTPTDPVIPTDPVVPTEPTINYKTIVENFTQATAKKGKVDILWVVDDSGSMGDEQKALAYNFDVFIHEFLEKKIDFQMAITTTDATSRKDGKLICSTKLLTTSAALANEKKFVSDFAKCIKVGTRGSGRERGLHTSKSFIEKNSQNWMRDDAYLVVVYVSDEEDQSYEKVSHYVDYLKSKKEKSGLIKLYSIVSKEKTSNRWETVGTRYLAASEKTGGNTAHIKNDFYKTLREMGGKIVDLIESFALSQVPHKDKVEIKVNGTAVSTGYSYDNQARTVKFLQGHIPNEGSNVEVTYSIVSGELN
;
A
#
# COMPACT_ATOMS: atom_id res chain seq x y z
N MET A 1 -33.78 29.38 -63.12
CA MET A 1 -33.64 27.92 -62.98
C MET A 1 -32.66 27.66 -61.85
N VAL A 2 -33.13 26.96 -60.82
CA VAL A 2 -32.41 26.64 -59.58
C VAL A 2 -31.61 25.35 -59.81
N PHE A 3 -30.31 25.35 -59.52
CA PHE A 3 -29.52 24.11 -59.42
C PHE A 3 -29.41 23.70 -57.94
N SER A 4 -29.90 22.49 -57.66
CA SER A 4 -30.05 21.86 -56.35
C SER A 4 -28.71 21.38 -55.77
N THR A 5 -28.43 21.77 -54.54
CA THR A 5 -27.34 21.29 -53.69
C THR A 5 -27.80 20.10 -52.83
N THR A 6 -27.61 18.88 -53.31
CA THR A 6 -27.95 17.65 -52.54
C THR A 6 -26.89 16.57 -52.64
N TRP A 7 -25.60 16.92 -52.58
CA TRP A 7 -24.53 15.91 -52.59
C TRP A 7 -23.37 16.17 -51.61
N VAL A 8 -23.62 16.85 -50.48
CA VAL A 8 -22.60 17.02 -49.41
C VAL A 8 -23.14 16.66 -48.01
N ARG A 9 -24.43 16.34 -47.86
CA ARG A 9 -25.02 16.04 -46.54
C ARG A 9 -25.07 14.56 -46.16
N ASN A 10 -24.87 13.63 -47.09
CA ASN A 10 -24.93 12.19 -46.77
C ASN A 10 -23.57 11.55 -46.42
N SER A 11 -22.44 12.19 -46.74
CA SER A 11 -21.10 11.65 -46.42
C SER A 11 -20.60 12.05 -45.02
N ILE A 12 -21.19 13.08 -44.40
CA ILE A 12 -20.76 13.56 -43.07
C ILE A 12 -21.53 12.86 -41.94
N CYS A 13 -22.77 12.42 -42.18
CA CYS A 13 -23.52 11.63 -41.18
C CYS A 13 -23.04 10.17 -41.08
N LEU A 14 -22.47 9.58 -42.14
CA LEU A 14 -22.03 8.19 -42.12
C LEU A 14 -20.68 7.99 -41.39
N VAL A 15 -19.83 9.01 -41.37
CA VAL A 15 -18.54 8.99 -40.65
C VAL A 15 -18.73 9.22 -39.14
N PHE A 16 -19.72 10.01 -38.74
CA PHE A 16 -20.07 10.18 -37.33
C PHE A 16 -20.79 8.97 -36.73
N ILE A 17 -21.60 8.25 -37.52
CA ILE A 17 -22.25 7.02 -37.04
C ILE A 17 -21.23 5.88 -36.89
N MET A 18 -20.20 5.79 -37.74
CA MET A 18 -19.11 4.80 -37.60
C MET A 18 -18.16 5.05 -36.42
N MET A 19 -18.09 6.26 -35.86
CA MET A 19 -17.27 6.53 -34.66
C MET A 19 -18.05 6.33 -33.34
N SER A 20 -19.38 6.33 -33.36
CA SER A 20 -20.20 6.10 -32.17
C SER A 20 -20.54 4.62 -31.91
N VAL A 21 -20.29 3.71 -32.84
CA VAL A 21 -20.47 2.25 -32.62
C VAL A 21 -19.20 1.54 -32.16
N THR A 22 -18.02 2.15 -32.32
CA THR A 22 -16.75 1.53 -31.89
C THR A 22 -16.52 1.67 -30.38
N SER A 23 -17.04 2.72 -29.75
CA SER A 23 -16.86 2.95 -28.31
C SER A 23 -17.82 2.17 -27.41
N CYS A 24 -18.99 1.76 -27.91
CA CYS A 24 -19.92 0.90 -27.16
C CYS A 24 -19.59 -0.59 -27.27
N ASN A 25 -18.89 -1.03 -28.32
CA ASN A 25 -18.53 -2.43 -28.48
C ASN A 25 -17.21 -2.81 -27.79
N GLU A 26 -16.28 -1.88 -27.56
CA GLU A 26 -15.04 -2.23 -26.85
C GLU A 26 -15.31 -2.61 -25.39
N GLN A 27 -16.13 -1.87 -24.64
CA GLN A 27 -16.43 -2.24 -23.24
C GLN A 27 -17.12 -3.62 -23.13
N GLU A 28 -18.12 -3.91 -23.98
CA GLU A 28 -18.79 -5.24 -23.98
C GLU A 28 -17.87 -6.38 -24.44
N PHE A 29 -16.96 -6.12 -25.38
CA PHE A 29 -16.01 -7.12 -25.86
C PHE A 29 -14.91 -7.41 -24.83
N TYR A 30 -14.51 -6.38 -24.07
CA TYR A 30 -13.62 -6.55 -22.92
C TYR A 30 -14.30 -7.42 -21.86
N GLU A 31 -15.52 -7.10 -21.40
CA GLU A 31 -16.24 -7.93 -20.41
C GLU A 31 -16.37 -9.40 -20.83
N LYS A 32 -16.71 -9.69 -22.09
CA LYS A 32 -16.81 -11.08 -22.59
C LYS A 32 -15.48 -11.82 -22.63
N LYS A 33 -14.37 -11.13 -22.95
CA LYS A 33 -13.04 -11.76 -22.93
C LYS A 33 -12.55 -12.04 -21.50
N PHE A 34 -12.91 -11.17 -20.55
CA PHE A 34 -12.61 -11.33 -19.12
C PHE A 34 -13.41 -12.47 -18.47
N LEU A 35 -14.68 -12.67 -18.84
CA LEU A 35 -15.48 -13.81 -18.34
C LEU A 35 -14.90 -15.17 -18.74
N ASN A 36 -14.29 -15.28 -19.94
CA ASN A 36 -13.64 -16.51 -20.41
C ASN A 36 -12.27 -16.79 -19.77
N GLY A 37 -11.69 -15.83 -19.04
CA GLY A 37 -10.49 -16.00 -18.23
C GLY A 37 -10.78 -16.67 -16.87
N ALA A 38 -12.03 -16.63 -16.41
CA ALA A 38 -12.45 -17.04 -15.07
C ALA A 38 -12.71 -18.56 -14.90
N GLY A 39 -12.48 -19.40 -15.92
CA GLY A 39 -12.66 -20.85 -15.79
C GLY A 39 -14.11 -21.29 -15.56
N VAL A 40 -15.09 -20.49 -16.00
CA VAL A 40 -16.51 -20.87 -16.00
C VAL A 40 -16.76 -21.79 -17.19
N ALA A 41 -17.31 -22.98 -16.94
CA ALA A 41 -17.84 -23.82 -18.02
C ALA A 41 -19.11 -23.14 -18.57
N ASP A 42 -19.29 -23.15 -19.90
CA ASP A 42 -20.43 -22.54 -20.65
C ASP A 42 -21.85 -22.90 -20.15
N LYS A 43 -21.98 -23.78 -19.16
CA LYS A 43 -23.24 -24.36 -18.69
C LYS A 43 -23.84 -23.63 -17.49
N ASP A 44 -23.12 -22.69 -16.87
CA ASP A 44 -23.52 -22.02 -15.64
C ASP A 44 -23.80 -20.51 -15.80
N ILE A 45 -23.94 -20.02 -17.04
CA ILE A 45 -24.40 -18.65 -17.30
C ILE A 45 -25.92 -18.69 -17.47
N PRO A 46 -26.73 -18.15 -16.53
CA PRO A 46 -28.16 -18.03 -16.74
C PRO A 46 -28.43 -17.10 -17.93
N SER A 47 -29.21 -17.59 -18.89
CA SER A 47 -29.76 -16.75 -19.96
C SER A 47 -30.88 -15.92 -19.34
N GLU A 48 -30.72 -14.60 -19.40
CA GLU A 48 -31.68 -13.59 -18.94
C GLU A 48 -31.79 -13.39 -17.41
N VAL A 49 -31.39 -12.19 -16.99
CA VAL A 49 -31.75 -11.63 -15.69
C VAL A 49 -33.16 -11.02 -15.85
N GLU A 50 -34.19 -11.74 -15.43
CA GLU A 50 -35.53 -11.16 -15.32
C GLU A 50 -35.61 -10.23 -14.10
N ILE A 51 -36.08 -9.00 -14.33
CA ILE A 51 -36.40 -8.02 -13.28
C ILE A 51 -37.75 -8.41 -12.66
N PRO A 52 -37.86 -8.61 -11.32
CA PRO A 52 -39.11 -9.08 -10.73
C PRO A 52 -40.20 -7.98 -10.74
N THR A 53 -41.36 -8.30 -11.31
CA THR A 53 -42.61 -7.58 -11.06
C THR A 53 -43.42 -8.29 -9.98
N ASP A 54 -43.88 -7.51 -9.02
CA ASP A 54 -44.61 -7.92 -7.82
C ASP A 54 -46.06 -8.34 -8.15
N SER A 55 -46.45 -9.60 -7.91
CA SER A 55 -47.85 -9.96 -7.58
C SER A 55 -48.01 -11.38 -7.00
N ASN A 56 -48.32 -11.41 -5.71
CA ASN A 56 -49.32 -12.23 -5.00
C ASN A 56 -49.61 -13.72 -5.36
N ASN A 57 -49.49 -14.53 -4.30
CA ASN A 57 -50.44 -15.55 -3.81
C ASN A 57 -50.43 -16.97 -4.42
N GLY A 58 -50.19 -17.98 -3.56
CA GLY A 58 -50.46 -19.39 -3.86
C GLY A 58 -49.66 -20.37 -3.01
N GLY A 59 -50.26 -20.85 -1.92
CA GLY A 59 -49.69 -21.89 -1.06
C GLY A 59 -49.56 -23.25 -1.73
N GLY A 60 -48.60 -24.05 -1.26
CA GLY A 60 -48.38 -25.42 -1.72
C GLY A 60 -47.26 -26.10 -0.94
N THR A 61 -47.65 -26.83 0.11
CA THR A 61 -46.81 -27.71 0.92
C THR A 61 -46.35 -28.94 0.15
N THR A 62 -45.04 -29.19 0.07
CA THR A 62 -44.47 -30.55 -0.01
C THR A 62 -43.06 -30.61 0.59
N THR A 63 -42.94 -31.39 1.67
CA THR A 63 -41.70 -31.80 2.34
C THR A 63 -40.83 -32.71 1.46
N PRO A 64 -39.50 -32.64 1.57
CA PRO A 64 -38.66 -33.83 1.37
C PRO A 64 -37.90 -34.25 2.64
N ALA A 65 -37.70 -35.56 2.75
CA ALA A 65 -37.10 -36.34 3.82
C ALA A 65 -35.61 -36.04 4.10
N PRO A 66 -35.08 -36.40 5.29
CA PRO A 66 -33.74 -36.00 5.73
C PRO A 66 -32.61 -36.88 5.16
N THR A 67 -31.51 -36.22 4.80
CA THR A 67 -30.21 -36.83 4.44
C THR A 67 -29.49 -37.36 5.69
N PRO A 68 -28.80 -38.52 5.64
CA PRO A 68 -28.13 -39.09 6.80
C PRO A 68 -26.79 -38.43 7.12
N THR A 69 -26.52 -38.30 8.42
CA THR A 69 -25.28 -37.84 9.08
C THR A 69 -24.08 -38.76 8.82
N PRO A 70 -22.84 -38.26 8.67
CA PRO A 70 -21.65 -39.09 8.62
C PRO A 70 -21.18 -39.51 10.02
N THR A 71 -20.81 -40.78 10.15
CA THR A 71 -20.27 -41.45 11.33
C THR A 71 -18.77 -41.12 11.55
N ASP A 72 -18.40 -40.80 12.79
CA ASP A 72 -17.01 -40.79 13.28
C ASP A 72 -16.39 -42.20 13.29
N PRO A 73 -15.07 -42.34 13.09
CA PRO A 73 -14.31 -43.47 13.60
C PRO A 73 -13.48 -43.09 14.85
N ILE A 74 -13.70 -43.87 15.91
CA ILE A 74 -12.97 -43.90 17.18
C ILE A 74 -11.87 -44.99 17.13
N VAL A 75 -10.64 -44.56 17.45
CA VAL A 75 -9.56 -45.21 18.25
C VAL A 75 -8.81 -46.45 17.73
N ASP A 76 -7.47 -46.35 17.73
CA ASP A 76 -6.63 -47.32 18.45
C ASP A 76 -5.39 -46.66 19.08
N ASN A 77 -5.02 -47.16 20.26
CA ASN A 77 -4.10 -46.63 21.25
C ASN A 77 -3.04 -47.70 21.59
N GLY A 78 -1.77 -47.32 21.64
CA GLY A 78 -0.66 -48.09 22.25
C GLY A 78 0.61 -47.22 22.20
N GLY A 79 1.15 -46.69 23.31
CA GLY A 79 1.82 -47.39 24.43
C GLY A 79 3.30 -47.63 24.05
N ASN A 80 4.36 -47.25 24.78
CA ASN A 80 4.55 -46.86 26.18
C ASN A 80 6.00 -46.31 26.42
N ASN A 81 6.22 -45.69 27.60
CA ASN A 81 7.46 -45.42 28.37
C ASN A 81 8.55 -44.46 27.80
N GLY A 82 9.21 -43.59 28.58
CA GLY A 82 9.15 -43.24 30.00
C GLY A 82 10.37 -42.38 30.37
N GLY A 83 10.28 -41.54 31.42
CA GLY A 83 11.44 -40.82 31.99
C GLY A 83 11.10 -39.42 32.52
N GLY A 84 10.89 -39.30 33.83
CA GLY A 84 10.68 -38.02 34.51
C GLY A 84 11.98 -37.35 34.95
N THR A 85 11.94 -36.02 35.06
CA THR A 85 12.73 -35.20 35.98
C THR A 85 11.96 -33.92 36.32
N THR A 86 12.18 -33.43 37.53
CA THR A 86 11.45 -32.42 38.30
C THR A 86 11.89 -30.97 38.04
N THR A 87 10.92 -30.06 37.88
CA THR A 87 10.74 -28.64 38.36
C THR A 87 11.95 -27.66 38.45
N PRO A 88 11.81 -26.31 38.33
CA PRO A 88 10.58 -25.51 38.43
C PRO A 88 10.35 -24.37 37.40
N THR A 89 9.09 -23.94 37.39
CA THR A 89 8.46 -22.78 36.74
C THR A 89 8.94 -21.44 37.31
N PRO A 90 9.04 -20.35 36.53
CA PRO A 90 9.18 -19.00 37.07
C PRO A 90 7.81 -18.37 37.37
N THR A 91 7.74 -17.80 38.57
CA THR A 91 6.62 -17.05 39.14
C THR A 91 6.56 -15.62 38.58
N ASP A 92 5.39 -15.20 38.10
CA ASP A 92 5.05 -13.78 37.88
C ASP A 92 4.52 -13.16 39.20
N PRO A 93 4.90 -11.93 39.56
CA PRO A 93 4.33 -11.24 40.71
C PRO A 93 2.99 -10.56 40.33
N ILE A 94 1.93 -11.01 40.98
CA ILE A 94 0.62 -10.34 41.04
C ILE A 94 0.76 -9.11 41.95
N VAL A 95 0.46 -7.92 41.40
CA VAL A 95 0.23 -6.71 42.20
C VAL A 95 -1.28 -6.57 42.43
N ASP A 96 -1.63 -6.65 43.70
CA ASP A 96 -2.94 -6.38 44.30
C ASP A 96 -3.31 -4.90 44.13
N ASN A 97 -4.51 -4.64 43.61
CA ASN A 97 -5.20 -3.38 43.88
C ASN A 97 -6.69 -3.68 44.06
N GLY A 98 -7.04 -4.02 45.31
CA GLY A 98 -8.39 -4.25 45.77
C GLY A 98 -9.34 -3.08 45.48
N GLY A 99 -10.47 -3.42 44.85
CA GLY A 99 -11.68 -2.62 44.90
C GLY A 99 -12.58 -3.11 46.02
N ASN A 100 -13.03 -2.21 46.89
CA ASN A 100 -14.39 -2.28 47.42
C ASN A 100 -14.85 -0.88 47.87
N ASN A 101 -15.84 -0.33 47.16
CA ASN A 101 -16.58 0.86 47.53
C ASN A 101 -17.84 0.43 48.30
N GLY A 102 -17.90 0.75 49.59
CA GLY A 102 -19.13 0.82 50.38
C GLY A 102 -19.53 2.28 50.55
N GLY A 103 -20.78 2.61 50.21
CA GLY A 103 -21.29 3.98 50.16
C GLY A 103 -21.46 4.67 51.51
N GLY A 104 -21.38 6.00 51.47
CA GLY A 104 -21.71 6.90 52.56
C GLY A 104 -21.82 8.34 52.05
N THR A 105 -23.05 8.83 51.92
CA THR A 105 -23.40 10.21 51.57
C THR A 105 -23.17 11.15 52.75
N THR A 106 -22.54 12.32 52.52
CA THR A 106 -23.00 13.64 53.00
C THR A 106 -22.12 14.77 52.44
N THR A 107 -22.79 15.82 51.97
CA THR A 107 -22.29 17.05 51.34
C THR A 107 -21.52 17.97 52.30
N PRO A 108 -20.48 18.71 51.86
CA PRO A 108 -20.02 19.90 52.56
C PRO A 108 -20.27 21.21 51.75
N THR A 109 -20.74 22.23 52.46
CA THR A 109 -20.78 23.66 52.08
C THR A 109 -19.46 24.35 52.49
N PRO A 110 -19.04 25.48 51.86
CA PRO A 110 -17.69 26.02 52.00
C PRO A 110 -17.60 27.13 53.06
N THR A 111 -16.40 27.36 53.62
CA THR A 111 -16.09 28.57 54.40
C THR A 111 -14.66 29.03 54.15
N ASP A 112 -14.54 30.35 53.92
CA ASP A 112 -13.35 31.14 53.59
C ASP A 112 -12.24 31.17 54.67
N PRO A 113 -11.01 31.60 54.31
CA PRO A 113 -9.84 31.55 55.18
C PRO A 113 -9.68 32.78 56.10
N ILE A 114 -9.13 32.51 57.28
CA ILE A 114 -8.83 33.46 58.36
C ILE A 114 -7.47 34.14 58.12
N VAL A 115 -7.46 35.46 58.28
CA VAL A 115 -6.29 36.35 58.41
C VAL A 115 -5.87 36.39 59.89
N ASP A 116 -4.57 36.28 60.18
CA ASP A 116 -4.00 36.60 61.50
C ASP A 116 -2.95 37.71 61.37
N ASN A 117 -3.00 38.67 62.27
CA ASN A 117 -2.17 39.85 62.35
C ASN A 117 -1.80 40.15 63.81
N GLY A 118 -0.51 40.34 64.08
CA GLY A 118 0.03 40.98 65.29
C GLY A 118 1.53 40.70 65.46
N GLY A 119 2.43 41.62 65.82
CA GLY A 119 2.40 43.06 66.11
C GLY A 119 3.68 43.48 66.87
N ASN A 120 4.27 44.64 66.52
CA ASN A 120 5.26 45.51 67.24
C ASN A 120 6.64 44.94 67.67
N ASN A 121 7.78 45.66 67.73
CA ASN A 121 8.12 47.09 67.85
C ASN A 121 9.64 47.28 67.57
N GLY A 122 10.11 48.46 67.11
CA GLY A 122 11.53 48.84 67.21
C GLY A 122 12.09 49.70 66.05
N GLY A 123 12.40 50.97 66.32
CA GLY A 123 12.70 51.99 65.32
C GLY A 123 14.11 52.03 64.73
N GLY A 124 14.25 52.88 63.71
CA GLY A 124 15.50 53.18 63.03
C GLY A 124 15.24 53.79 61.66
N THR A 125 15.10 55.11 61.60
CA THR A 125 15.03 55.90 60.36
C THR A 125 16.35 55.82 59.60
N THR A 126 16.38 55.07 58.50
CA THR A 126 17.32 55.28 57.38
C THR A 126 16.51 55.24 56.09
N THR A 127 16.52 56.35 55.35
CA THR A 127 15.89 56.47 54.03
C THR A 127 16.62 55.57 53.03
N PRO A 128 15.99 54.54 52.43
CA PRO A 128 16.53 53.93 51.22
C PRO A 128 16.10 54.75 50.02
N THR A 129 17.08 55.17 49.22
CA THR A 129 16.91 55.80 47.91
C THR A 129 15.97 54.96 47.03
N PRO A 130 14.97 55.55 46.34
CA PRO A 130 14.13 54.80 45.42
C PRO A 130 15.01 54.25 44.29
N THR A 131 15.02 52.93 44.14
CA THR A 131 15.60 52.26 42.96
C THR A 131 14.63 52.46 41.81
N ASP A 132 15.10 52.95 40.67
CA ASP A 132 14.26 53.15 39.48
C ASP A 132 13.51 51.85 39.13
N PRO A 133 12.23 51.94 38.72
CA PRO A 133 11.47 50.78 38.30
C PRO A 133 12.15 50.13 37.09
N VAL A 134 12.44 48.82 37.21
CA VAL A 134 12.90 47.99 36.10
C VAL A 134 11.83 48.03 35.01
N ILE A 135 12.15 48.69 33.89
CA ILE A 135 11.31 48.67 32.70
C ILE A 135 11.21 47.21 32.24
N PRO A 136 10.00 46.62 32.15
CA PRO A 136 9.86 45.27 31.59
C PRO A 136 10.36 45.31 30.14
N THR A 137 11.37 44.50 29.83
CA THR A 137 11.82 44.30 28.47
C THR A 137 10.67 43.73 27.65
N ASP A 138 10.40 44.33 26.48
CA ASP A 138 9.39 43.85 25.55
C ASP A 138 9.54 42.34 25.31
N PRO A 139 8.44 41.58 25.22
CA PRO A 139 8.50 40.17 24.91
C PRO A 139 9.23 39.98 23.58
N VAL A 140 10.31 39.20 23.60
CA VAL A 140 11.05 38.82 22.40
C VAL A 140 10.07 38.11 21.47
N VAL A 141 9.72 38.76 20.35
CA VAL A 141 8.95 38.13 19.28
C VAL A 141 9.79 36.94 18.78
N PRO A 142 9.27 35.70 18.83
CA PRO A 142 9.99 34.56 18.29
C PRO A 142 10.32 34.84 16.82
N THR A 143 11.60 34.83 16.47
CA THR A 143 12.01 34.84 15.07
C THR A 143 11.44 33.60 14.40
N GLU A 144 10.69 33.78 13.31
CA GLU A 144 10.19 32.64 12.53
C GLU A 144 11.36 31.73 12.12
N PRO A 145 11.20 30.40 12.21
CA PRO A 145 12.27 29.48 11.89
C PRO A 145 12.73 29.70 10.44
N THR A 146 14.04 29.90 10.27
CA THR A 146 14.61 30.05 8.94
C THR A 146 14.65 28.67 8.27
N ILE A 147 13.82 28.48 7.24
CA ILE A 147 13.78 27.25 6.45
C ILE A 147 14.98 27.21 5.50
N ASN A 148 15.88 26.25 5.70
CA ASN A 148 16.99 26.02 4.78
C ASN A 148 16.56 25.13 3.61
N TYR A 149 16.99 25.49 2.40
CA TYR A 149 16.75 24.72 1.19
C TYR A 149 18.06 24.19 0.63
N LYS A 150 18.05 22.93 0.19
CA LYS A 150 19.13 22.30 -0.55
C LYS A 150 18.68 22.01 -1.98
N THR A 151 19.46 22.43 -2.96
CA THR A 151 19.24 22.05 -4.37
C THR A 151 19.78 20.66 -4.64
N ILE A 152 18.97 19.82 -5.28
CA ILE A 152 19.29 18.48 -5.74
C ILE A 152 19.25 18.48 -7.27
N VAL A 153 20.23 17.81 -7.88
CA VAL A 153 20.29 17.57 -9.31
C VAL A 153 20.40 16.06 -9.52
N GLU A 154 19.43 15.46 -10.20
CA GLU A 154 19.44 14.06 -10.58
C GLU A 154 19.56 13.92 -12.10
N ASN A 155 20.48 13.07 -12.55
CA ASN A 155 20.73 12.82 -13.95
C ASN A 155 20.20 11.45 -14.34
N PHE A 156 19.38 11.38 -15.39
CA PHE A 156 18.85 10.16 -15.97
C PHE A 156 19.27 10.04 -17.43
N THR A 157 19.21 8.82 -17.94
CA THR A 157 19.39 8.54 -19.36
C THR A 157 18.06 8.05 -19.89
N GLN A 158 17.57 8.66 -20.97
CA GLN A 158 16.39 8.17 -21.66
C GLN A 158 16.69 6.77 -22.20
N ALA A 159 16.13 5.76 -21.54
CA ALA A 159 16.26 4.38 -21.96
C ALA A 159 15.60 4.16 -23.33
N THR A 160 16.07 3.16 -24.06
CA THR A 160 15.41 2.66 -25.28
C THR A 160 13.92 2.46 -24.98
N ALA A 161 13.05 3.07 -25.79
CA ALA A 161 11.62 2.87 -25.68
C ALA A 161 11.33 1.35 -25.70
N LYS A 162 10.69 0.83 -24.63
CA LYS A 162 10.25 -0.58 -24.40
C LYS A 162 11.15 -1.53 -23.58
N LYS A 163 11.95 -1.08 -22.60
CA LYS A 163 12.68 -2.01 -21.69
C LYS A 163 12.72 -1.60 -20.22
N GLY A 164 11.76 -0.82 -19.74
CA GLY A 164 11.71 -0.60 -18.31
C GLY A 164 11.38 -1.91 -17.59
N LYS A 165 12.18 -2.26 -16.58
CA LYS A 165 12.10 -3.52 -15.84
C LYS A 165 11.53 -3.28 -14.46
N VAL A 166 10.81 -4.26 -13.93
CA VAL A 166 10.30 -4.21 -12.55
C VAL A 166 10.36 -5.56 -11.86
N ASP A 167 10.85 -5.57 -10.64
CA ASP A 167 10.81 -6.70 -9.73
C ASP A 167 9.73 -6.42 -8.68
N ILE A 168 8.75 -7.31 -8.54
CA ILE A 168 7.62 -7.13 -7.61
C ILE A 168 7.68 -8.18 -6.51
N LEU A 169 7.91 -7.75 -5.28
CA LEU A 169 7.81 -8.61 -4.10
C LEU A 169 6.43 -8.42 -3.45
N TRP A 170 5.62 -9.46 -3.44
CA TRP A 170 4.40 -9.51 -2.64
C TRP A 170 4.73 -10.03 -1.24
N VAL A 171 4.32 -9.28 -0.23
CA VAL A 171 4.45 -9.65 1.18
C VAL A 171 3.04 -9.78 1.71
N VAL A 172 2.58 -11.03 1.82
CA VAL A 172 1.18 -11.34 2.09
C VAL A 172 1.04 -11.87 3.51
N ASP A 173 0.12 -11.27 4.23
CA ASP A 173 -0.28 -11.71 5.54
C ASP A 173 -0.92 -13.12 5.49
N ASP A 174 -0.33 -14.05 6.24
CA ASP A 174 -0.76 -15.44 6.36
C ASP A 174 -1.55 -15.73 7.64
N SER A 175 -2.07 -14.69 8.30
CA SER A 175 -2.97 -14.78 9.46
C SER A 175 -4.32 -15.44 9.13
N GLY A 176 -5.07 -15.76 10.18
CA GLY A 176 -6.36 -16.45 10.10
C GLY A 176 -7.43 -15.69 9.32
N SER A 177 -7.44 -14.35 9.40
CA SER A 177 -8.47 -13.47 8.81
C SER A 177 -8.28 -13.23 7.32
N MET A 178 -7.05 -13.37 6.81
CA MET A 178 -6.65 -13.02 5.44
C MET A 178 -7.15 -13.97 4.33
N GLY A 179 -7.95 -14.97 4.68
CA GLY A 179 -8.34 -16.03 3.75
C GLY A 179 -9.16 -15.52 2.55
N ASP A 180 -10.01 -14.52 2.74
CA ASP A 180 -10.86 -13.98 1.67
C ASP A 180 -10.13 -12.95 0.82
N GLU A 181 -9.27 -12.13 1.44
CA GLU A 181 -8.38 -11.19 0.76
C GLU A 181 -7.39 -11.93 -0.15
N GLN A 182 -6.79 -13.04 0.32
CA GLN A 182 -5.93 -13.90 -0.51
C GLN A 182 -6.67 -14.48 -1.73
N LYS A 183 -7.94 -14.88 -1.57
CA LYS A 183 -8.77 -15.37 -2.69
C LYS A 183 -9.13 -14.24 -3.65
N ALA A 184 -9.52 -13.07 -3.13
CA ALA A 184 -9.87 -11.91 -3.95
C ALA A 184 -8.69 -11.44 -4.78
N LEU A 185 -7.49 -11.41 -4.18
CA LEU A 185 -6.27 -11.04 -4.88
C LEU A 185 -5.88 -12.09 -5.93
N ALA A 186 -6.01 -13.39 -5.63
CA ALA A 186 -5.77 -14.46 -6.59
C ALA A 186 -6.76 -14.43 -7.77
N TYR A 187 -8.03 -14.11 -7.50
CA TYR A 187 -9.10 -14.04 -8.50
C TYR A 187 -8.93 -12.88 -9.47
N ASN A 188 -8.52 -11.71 -8.96
CA ASN A 188 -8.39 -10.47 -9.74
C ASN A 188 -6.96 -10.23 -10.27
N PHE A 189 -6.09 -11.23 -10.29
CA PHE A 189 -4.70 -11.02 -10.71
C PHE A 189 -4.55 -10.77 -12.22
N ASP A 190 -5.46 -11.29 -13.03
CA ASP A 190 -5.48 -11.08 -14.47
C ASP A 190 -5.56 -9.59 -14.84
N VAL A 191 -6.34 -8.80 -14.10
CA VAL A 191 -6.44 -7.35 -14.32
C VAL A 191 -5.20 -6.59 -13.88
N PHE A 192 -4.46 -7.10 -12.88
CA PHE A 192 -3.18 -6.54 -12.49
C PHE A 192 -2.16 -6.68 -13.62
N ILE A 193 -2.05 -7.88 -14.19
CA ILE A 193 -0.99 -8.20 -15.15
C ILE A 193 -1.31 -7.73 -16.58
N HIS A 194 -2.57 -7.45 -16.89
CA HIS A 194 -3.01 -7.11 -18.25
C HIS A 194 -2.13 -6.06 -18.94
N GLU A 195 -1.94 -4.90 -18.31
CA GLU A 195 -1.15 -3.81 -18.89
C GLU A 195 0.34 -4.15 -19.03
N PHE A 196 0.88 -4.98 -18.13
CA PHE A 196 2.28 -5.43 -18.23
C PHE A 196 2.49 -6.26 -19.50
N LEU A 197 1.54 -7.14 -19.83
CA LEU A 197 1.61 -7.97 -21.03
C LEU A 197 1.35 -7.16 -22.30
N GLU A 198 0.37 -6.26 -22.27
CA GLU A 198 0.03 -5.40 -23.40
C GLU A 198 1.20 -4.49 -23.78
N LYS A 199 1.81 -3.83 -22.79
CA LYS A 199 2.97 -2.94 -22.97
C LYS A 199 4.31 -3.67 -23.04
N LYS A 200 4.31 -5.00 -22.91
CA LYS A 200 5.50 -5.86 -22.97
C LYS A 200 6.57 -5.45 -21.94
N ILE A 201 6.12 -5.15 -20.73
CA ILE A 201 6.96 -4.82 -19.60
C ILE A 201 7.77 -6.06 -19.19
N ASP A 202 9.05 -5.87 -18.91
CA ASP A 202 9.92 -6.94 -18.41
C ASP A 202 9.85 -7.02 -16.88
N PHE A 203 8.92 -7.82 -16.38
CA PHE A 203 8.69 -8.06 -14.97
C PHE A 203 9.16 -9.44 -14.48
N GLN A 204 9.40 -9.52 -13.17
CA GLN A 204 9.43 -10.76 -12.40
C GLN A 204 8.84 -10.51 -11.01
N MET A 205 8.27 -11.55 -10.42
CA MET A 205 7.63 -11.46 -9.11
C MET A 205 8.16 -12.52 -8.15
N ALA A 206 8.05 -12.22 -6.87
CA ALA A 206 8.26 -13.16 -5.78
C ALA A 206 7.20 -12.93 -4.71
N ILE A 207 6.98 -13.96 -3.90
CA ILE A 207 6.00 -13.94 -2.82
C ILE A 207 6.68 -14.45 -1.55
N THR A 208 6.51 -13.70 -0.47
CA THR A 208 6.85 -14.09 0.91
C THR A 208 5.70 -13.74 1.83
N THR A 209 5.78 -14.14 3.10
CA THR A 209 4.77 -13.82 4.10
C THR A 209 5.27 -12.82 5.13
N THR A 210 4.37 -12.31 5.95
CA THR A 210 4.63 -11.49 7.13
C THR A 210 5.17 -12.30 8.32
N ASP A 211 5.06 -13.64 8.30
CA ASP A 211 5.56 -14.55 9.33
C ASP A 211 7.10 -14.58 9.39
N ALA A 212 7.65 -13.85 10.36
CA ALA A 212 9.08 -13.79 10.64
C ALA A 212 9.56 -14.86 11.66
N THR A 213 8.86 -15.99 11.80
CA THR A 213 9.41 -17.15 12.52
C THR A 213 10.61 -17.72 11.77
N SER A 214 11.52 -18.40 12.47
CA SER A 214 12.75 -18.93 11.88
C SER A 214 12.54 -19.83 10.65
N ARG A 215 11.37 -20.46 10.52
CA ARG A 215 11.02 -21.34 9.40
C ARG A 215 10.48 -20.59 8.16
N LYS A 216 9.94 -19.38 8.33
CA LYS A 216 9.25 -18.62 7.29
C LYS A 216 9.85 -17.25 6.97
N ASP A 217 10.68 -16.70 7.87
CA ASP A 217 11.25 -15.35 7.75
C ASP A 217 11.88 -15.10 6.37
N GLY A 218 11.25 -14.24 5.56
CA GLY A 218 11.71 -13.90 4.20
C GLY A 218 11.85 -15.11 3.26
N LYS A 219 11.15 -16.21 3.55
CA LYS A 219 11.20 -17.42 2.73
C LYS A 219 10.36 -17.21 1.48
N LEU A 220 10.92 -17.62 0.35
CA LEU A 220 10.22 -17.67 -0.92
C LEU A 220 9.11 -18.72 -0.88
N ILE A 221 7.89 -18.36 -1.26
CA ILE A 221 6.72 -19.25 -1.26
C ILE A 221 6.71 -20.18 -2.47
N CYS A 222 7.03 -19.67 -3.65
CA CYS A 222 7.11 -20.46 -4.87
C CYS A 222 8.28 -20.05 -5.73
N SER A 223 8.73 -20.94 -6.61
CA SER A 223 9.90 -20.69 -7.44
C SER A 223 9.79 -19.38 -8.21
N THR A 224 10.84 -18.56 -8.14
CA THR A 224 10.94 -17.28 -8.88
C THR A 224 10.82 -17.43 -10.39
N LYS A 225 11.02 -18.65 -10.93
CA LYS A 225 10.87 -18.95 -12.37
C LYS A 225 9.42 -18.99 -12.83
N LEU A 226 8.47 -19.22 -11.92
CA LEU A 226 7.05 -19.33 -12.26
C LEU A 226 6.43 -17.97 -12.58
N LEU A 227 6.92 -16.91 -11.93
CA LEU A 227 6.29 -15.59 -11.98
C LEU A 227 7.17 -14.59 -12.73
N THR A 228 7.49 -14.89 -13.99
CA THR A 228 8.33 -14.06 -14.86
C THR A 228 7.61 -13.70 -16.16
N THR A 229 8.08 -12.64 -16.83
CA THR A 229 7.62 -12.30 -18.18
C THR A 229 7.73 -13.49 -19.15
N SER A 230 8.84 -14.23 -19.10
CA SER A 230 9.04 -15.42 -19.93
C SER A 230 8.00 -16.51 -19.66
N ALA A 231 7.62 -16.72 -18.39
CA ALA A 231 6.58 -17.68 -18.04
C ALA A 231 5.19 -17.22 -18.54
N ALA A 232 4.87 -15.93 -18.40
CA ALA A 232 3.63 -15.36 -18.89
C ALA A 232 3.50 -15.45 -20.42
N LEU A 233 4.56 -15.12 -21.16
CA LEU A 233 4.60 -15.22 -22.62
C LEU A 233 4.53 -16.68 -23.11
N ALA A 234 5.09 -17.62 -22.36
CA ALA A 234 5.02 -19.04 -22.71
C ALA A 234 3.60 -19.61 -22.56
N ASN A 235 2.91 -19.24 -21.47
CA ASN A 235 1.52 -19.65 -21.24
C ASN A 235 0.85 -18.75 -20.19
N GLU A 236 0.13 -17.73 -20.66
CA GLU A 236 -0.53 -16.73 -19.81
C GLU A 236 -1.52 -17.37 -18.82
N LYS A 237 -2.37 -18.29 -19.29
CA LYS A 237 -3.35 -18.99 -18.43
C LYS A 237 -2.67 -19.77 -17.31
N LYS A 238 -1.55 -20.44 -17.63
CA LYS A 238 -0.76 -21.16 -16.62
C LYS A 238 -0.08 -20.19 -15.66
N PHE A 239 0.49 -19.09 -16.15
CA PHE A 239 1.11 -18.07 -15.33
C PHE A 239 0.13 -17.45 -14.32
N VAL A 240 -1.08 -17.09 -14.76
CA VAL A 240 -2.14 -16.59 -13.85
C VAL A 240 -2.53 -17.67 -12.83
N SER A 241 -2.68 -18.92 -13.26
CA SER A 241 -2.94 -20.05 -12.34
C SER A 241 -1.82 -20.29 -11.33
N ASP A 242 -0.56 -20.17 -11.75
CA ASP A 242 0.61 -20.32 -10.90
C ASP A 242 0.66 -19.19 -9.86
N PHE A 243 0.44 -17.93 -10.27
CA PHE A 243 0.34 -16.80 -9.34
C PHE A 243 -0.78 -17.02 -8.31
N ALA A 244 -1.98 -17.36 -8.78
CA ALA A 244 -3.14 -17.60 -7.92
C ALA A 244 -2.87 -18.70 -6.88
N LYS A 245 -2.09 -19.73 -7.22
CA LYS A 245 -1.65 -20.76 -6.27
C LYS A 245 -0.61 -20.24 -5.29
N CYS A 246 0.39 -19.51 -5.75
CA CYS A 246 1.47 -19.01 -4.91
C CYS A 246 0.99 -17.97 -3.90
N ILE A 247 0.06 -17.10 -4.29
CA ILE A 247 -0.34 -15.93 -3.49
C ILE A 247 -1.30 -16.28 -2.36
N LYS A 248 -1.96 -17.45 -2.46
CA LYS A 248 -2.72 -18.08 -1.37
C LYS A 248 -1.76 -18.80 -0.43
N VAL A 249 -1.01 -17.99 0.32
CA VAL A 249 0.05 -18.43 1.24
C VAL A 249 -0.47 -19.25 2.43
N GLY A 250 -1.78 -19.24 2.66
CA GLY A 250 -2.45 -19.93 3.77
C GLY A 250 -2.79 -19.00 4.91
N THR A 251 -3.50 -19.51 5.92
CA THR A 251 -4.06 -18.72 7.04
C THR A 251 -3.62 -19.26 8.41
N ARG A 252 -2.48 -19.96 8.44
CA ARG A 252 -1.90 -20.59 9.64
C ARG A 252 -0.55 -19.95 10.00
N GLY A 253 -0.40 -18.69 9.65
CA GLY A 253 0.72 -17.82 9.97
C GLY A 253 0.82 -17.51 11.45
N SER A 254 1.90 -16.82 11.77
CA SER A 254 2.10 -16.25 13.10
C SER A 254 1.28 -14.98 13.20
N GLY A 255 0.30 -14.89 14.12
CA GLY A 255 -0.47 -13.65 14.39
C GLY A 255 0.33 -12.46 14.95
N ARG A 256 1.65 -12.51 14.79
CA ARG A 256 2.56 -11.39 14.94
C ARG A 256 3.17 -11.09 13.58
N GLU A 257 2.48 -10.23 12.85
CA GLU A 257 2.79 -9.91 11.46
C GLU A 257 3.97 -8.93 11.35
N ARG A 258 5.00 -9.29 10.58
CA ARG A 258 6.26 -8.54 10.51
C ARG A 258 6.72 -8.36 9.06
N GLY A 259 5.81 -7.94 8.19
CA GLY A 259 6.06 -7.77 6.76
C GLY A 259 7.24 -6.86 6.40
N LEU A 260 7.47 -5.78 7.15
CA LEU A 260 8.65 -4.92 6.91
C LEU A 260 9.94 -5.70 7.17
N HIS A 261 10.01 -6.46 8.26
CA HIS A 261 11.13 -7.36 8.55
C HIS A 261 11.29 -8.46 7.50
N THR A 262 10.23 -9.21 7.18
CA THR A 262 10.33 -10.33 6.24
C THR A 262 10.68 -9.88 4.83
N SER A 263 10.26 -8.69 4.40
CA SER A 263 10.67 -8.10 3.13
C SER A 263 12.18 -7.81 3.09
N LYS A 264 12.75 -7.27 4.17
CA LYS A 264 14.21 -7.12 4.33
C LYS A 264 14.90 -8.47 4.29
N SER A 265 14.45 -9.44 5.09
CA SER A 265 15.01 -10.80 5.13
C SER A 265 14.95 -11.51 3.77
N PHE A 266 13.88 -11.31 3.02
CA PHE A 266 13.73 -11.86 1.67
C PHE A 266 14.81 -11.31 0.74
N ILE A 267 15.02 -9.98 0.75
CA ILE A 267 16.01 -9.32 -0.09
C ILE A 267 17.44 -9.74 0.31
N GLU A 268 17.73 -9.90 1.60
CA GLU A 268 19.02 -10.43 2.07
C GLU A 268 19.32 -11.81 1.51
N LYS A 269 18.31 -12.68 1.45
CA LYS A 269 18.45 -14.07 1.00
C LYS A 269 18.47 -14.22 -0.52
N ASN A 270 17.74 -13.37 -1.25
CA ASN A 270 17.44 -13.61 -2.66
C ASN A 270 17.95 -12.54 -3.62
N SER A 271 18.43 -11.38 -3.14
CA SER A 271 18.82 -10.25 -4.00
C SER A 271 19.75 -10.66 -5.14
N GLN A 272 20.79 -11.43 -4.87
CA GLN A 272 21.79 -11.85 -5.86
C GLN A 272 21.22 -12.67 -7.03
N ASN A 273 20.12 -13.39 -6.81
CA ASN A 273 19.56 -14.32 -7.81
C ASN A 273 18.19 -13.88 -8.36
N TRP A 274 17.62 -12.82 -7.80
CA TRP A 274 16.29 -12.35 -8.16
C TRP A 274 16.30 -10.85 -8.48
N MET A 275 16.82 -10.00 -7.60
CA MET A 275 16.71 -8.55 -7.78
C MET A 275 17.68 -8.06 -8.86
N ARG A 276 17.15 -7.43 -9.91
CA ARG A 276 17.93 -6.91 -11.06
C ARG A 276 18.33 -5.46 -10.81
N ASP A 277 19.60 -5.11 -10.96
CA ASP A 277 20.08 -3.76 -10.61
C ASP A 277 19.42 -2.63 -11.42
N ASP A 278 19.10 -2.91 -12.69
CA ASP A 278 18.48 -1.95 -13.63
C ASP A 278 16.94 -1.96 -13.64
N ALA A 279 16.31 -2.66 -12.68
CA ALA A 279 14.87 -2.70 -12.52
C ALA A 279 14.39 -1.81 -11.36
N TYR A 280 13.16 -1.30 -11.47
CA TYR A 280 12.41 -0.87 -10.29
C TYR A 280 12.24 -2.06 -9.34
N LEU A 281 12.29 -1.83 -8.03
CA LEU A 281 11.81 -2.79 -7.03
C LEU A 281 10.54 -2.21 -6.42
N VAL A 282 9.42 -2.92 -6.62
CA VAL A 282 8.15 -2.65 -5.96
C VAL A 282 7.92 -3.73 -4.92
N VAL A 283 7.70 -3.36 -3.67
CA VAL A 283 7.27 -4.29 -2.63
C VAL A 283 5.82 -3.97 -2.28
N VAL A 284 4.90 -4.92 -2.43
CA VAL A 284 3.48 -4.73 -2.12
C VAL A 284 3.16 -5.47 -0.83
N TYR A 285 2.85 -4.72 0.23
CA TYR A 285 2.37 -5.27 1.49
C TYR A 285 0.85 -5.45 1.45
N VAL A 286 0.37 -6.62 1.85
CA VAL A 286 -1.06 -6.94 1.92
C VAL A 286 -1.36 -7.54 3.29
N SER A 287 -2.07 -6.79 4.14
CA SER A 287 -2.36 -7.19 5.53
C SER A 287 -3.56 -6.42 6.08
N ASP A 288 -4.39 -7.07 6.88
CA ASP A 288 -5.49 -6.46 7.62
C ASP A 288 -5.06 -6.04 9.05
N GLU A 289 -3.78 -6.18 9.38
CA GLU A 289 -3.18 -5.82 10.66
C GLU A 289 -1.97 -4.86 10.53
N GLU A 290 -1.57 -4.28 11.65
CA GLU A 290 -0.37 -3.44 11.77
C GLU A 290 0.92 -4.26 11.70
N ASP A 291 1.96 -3.70 11.09
CA ASP A 291 3.30 -4.27 11.12
C ASP A 291 3.91 -4.23 12.53
N GLN A 292 4.24 -5.39 13.08
CA GLN A 292 4.82 -5.54 14.41
C GLN A 292 6.34 -5.75 14.36
N SER A 293 7.00 -5.28 13.29
CA SER A 293 8.45 -5.36 13.13
C SER A 293 9.15 -4.44 14.14
N TYR A 294 10.28 -4.91 14.70
CA TYR A 294 10.91 -4.26 15.85
C TYR A 294 11.49 -2.88 15.54
N GLU A 295 12.13 -2.73 14.37
CA GLU A 295 12.80 -1.49 14.03
C GLU A 295 11.81 -0.41 13.55
N LYS A 296 12.28 0.83 13.49
CA LYS A 296 11.50 1.93 12.91
C LYS A 296 11.28 1.68 11.41
N VAL A 297 10.18 2.22 10.87
CA VAL A 297 9.89 2.17 9.42
C VAL A 297 11.08 2.66 8.58
N SER A 298 11.76 3.73 9.01
CA SER A 298 12.94 4.26 8.31
C SER A 298 14.06 3.23 8.17
N HIS A 299 14.29 2.38 9.17
CA HIS A 299 15.32 1.33 9.09
C HIS A 299 15.08 0.42 7.88
N TYR A 300 13.85 -0.05 7.69
CA TYR A 300 13.50 -0.94 6.58
C TYR A 300 13.49 -0.22 5.23
N VAL A 301 12.95 1.00 5.20
CA VAL A 301 12.92 1.84 3.98
C VAL A 301 14.34 2.16 3.51
N ASP A 302 15.21 2.61 4.41
CA ASP A 302 16.59 3.00 4.07
C ASP A 302 17.42 1.78 3.66
N TYR A 303 17.20 0.63 4.32
CA TYR A 303 17.78 -0.64 3.89
C TYR A 303 17.40 -0.96 2.43
N LEU A 304 16.12 -0.92 2.07
CA LEU A 304 15.68 -1.24 0.71
C LEU A 304 16.17 -0.19 -0.29
N LYS A 305 16.12 1.10 0.04
CA LYS A 305 16.68 2.20 -0.77
C LYS A 305 18.15 2.01 -1.08
N SER A 306 18.93 1.48 -0.14
CA SER A 306 20.37 1.19 -0.35
C SER A 306 20.65 0.09 -1.37
N LYS A 307 19.63 -0.65 -1.83
CA LYS A 307 19.77 -1.76 -2.78
C LYS A 307 19.78 -1.35 -4.24
N LYS A 308 19.57 -0.07 -4.53
CA LYS A 308 19.63 0.48 -5.88
C LYS A 308 20.54 1.70 -5.85
N GLU A 309 21.26 1.92 -6.93
CA GLU A 309 22.08 3.12 -7.11
C GLU A 309 21.24 4.39 -6.91
N LYS A 310 20.02 4.38 -7.47
CA LYS A 310 19.03 5.44 -7.28
C LYS A 310 17.91 4.97 -6.38
N SER A 311 17.77 5.61 -5.22
CA SER A 311 16.73 5.28 -4.25
C SER A 311 15.30 5.49 -4.78
N GLY A 312 15.11 6.33 -5.81
CA GLY A 312 13.84 6.50 -6.52
C GLY A 312 13.33 5.22 -7.20
N LEU A 313 14.21 4.24 -7.47
CA LEU A 313 13.84 2.94 -8.05
C LEU A 313 13.15 2.00 -7.05
N ILE A 314 13.10 2.36 -5.76
CA ILE A 314 12.41 1.59 -4.72
C ILE A 314 11.05 2.20 -4.44
N LYS A 315 10.00 1.39 -4.56
CA LYS A 315 8.64 1.74 -4.16
C LYS A 315 8.04 0.70 -3.22
N LEU A 316 7.47 1.15 -2.12
CA LEU A 316 6.77 0.31 -1.16
C LEU A 316 5.28 0.60 -1.29
N TYR A 317 4.50 -0.33 -1.79
CA TYR A 317 3.06 -0.19 -1.95
C TYR A 317 2.35 -0.93 -0.81
N SER A 318 1.12 -0.53 -0.51
CA SER A 318 0.33 -1.17 0.54
C SER A 318 -1.14 -1.31 0.17
N ILE A 319 -1.69 -2.49 0.45
CA ILE A 319 -3.12 -2.80 0.44
C ILE A 319 -3.44 -3.21 1.87
N VAL A 320 -3.81 -2.24 2.70
CA VAL A 320 -3.94 -2.43 4.15
C VAL A 320 -5.17 -1.74 4.70
N SER A 321 -5.59 -2.08 5.91
CA SER A 321 -6.60 -1.30 6.64
C SER A 321 -6.08 0.13 6.86
N LYS A 322 -6.80 1.14 6.37
CA LYS A 322 -6.41 2.58 6.51
C LYS A 322 -7.19 3.30 7.61
N GLU A 323 -8.22 2.65 8.12
CA GLU A 323 -9.06 3.13 9.20
C GLU A 323 -9.42 1.96 10.11
N LYS A 324 -9.84 2.28 11.34
CA LYS A 324 -10.26 1.23 12.28
C LYS A 324 -11.52 0.57 11.76
N THR A 325 -11.52 -0.75 11.73
CA THR A 325 -12.71 -1.52 11.41
C THR A 325 -13.41 -1.97 12.69
N SER A 326 -14.63 -2.48 12.57
CA SER A 326 -15.37 -3.06 13.71
C SER A 326 -14.83 -4.44 14.12
N ASN A 327 -13.93 -5.02 13.31
CA ASN A 327 -13.31 -6.30 13.59
C ASN A 327 -12.13 -6.10 14.55
N ARG A 328 -12.20 -6.72 15.74
CA ARG A 328 -11.17 -6.59 16.78
C ARG A 328 -9.80 -7.16 16.38
N TRP A 329 -9.77 -8.01 15.37
CA TRP A 329 -8.57 -8.65 14.83
C TRP A 329 -7.99 -7.89 13.65
N GLU A 330 -8.60 -6.78 13.24
CA GLU A 330 -8.08 -5.93 12.18
C GLU A 330 -7.54 -4.64 12.81
N THR A 331 -6.35 -4.22 12.38
CA THR A 331 -5.73 -3.00 12.85
C THR A 331 -5.22 -2.17 11.68
N VAL A 332 -5.14 -0.85 11.88
CA VAL A 332 -4.67 0.05 10.82
C VAL A 332 -3.21 -0.22 10.53
N GLY A 333 -2.85 -0.43 9.26
CA GLY A 333 -1.48 -0.68 8.82
C GLY A 333 -0.63 0.59 8.72
N THR A 334 -0.56 1.40 9.79
CA THR A 334 0.07 2.74 9.77
C THR A 334 1.53 2.69 9.36
N ARG A 335 2.28 1.65 9.74
CA ARG A 335 3.70 1.52 9.37
C ARG A 335 3.89 1.17 7.90
N TYR A 336 3.00 0.37 7.32
CA TYR A 336 2.99 0.13 5.87
C TYR A 336 2.65 1.40 5.10
N LEU A 337 1.66 2.17 5.56
CA LEU A 337 1.30 3.46 4.96
C LEU A 337 2.47 4.46 5.01
N ALA A 338 3.15 4.55 6.15
CA ALA A 338 4.34 5.40 6.30
C ALA A 338 5.50 4.95 5.40
N ALA A 339 5.69 3.63 5.21
CA ALA A 339 6.68 3.09 4.28
C ALA A 339 6.34 3.47 2.83
N SER A 340 5.06 3.40 2.47
CA SER A 340 4.58 3.83 1.16
C SER A 340 4.80 5.32 0.92
N GLU A 341 4.43 6.18 1.84
CA GLU A 341 4.66 7.63 1.73
C GLU A 341 6.15 7.96 1.53
N LYS A 342 7.03 7.40 2.36
CA LYS A 342 8.49 7.61 2.30
C LYS A 342 9.12 7.20 0.98
N THR A 343 8.48 6.32 0.22
CA THR A 343 8.95 5.84 -1.10
C THR A 343 8.12 6.37 -2.27
N GLY A 344 7.00 7.04 -2.00
CA GLY A 344 6.08 7.51 -3.04
C GLY A 344 5.31 6.35 -3.65
N GLY A 345 4.97 5.37 -2.82
CA GLY A 345 4.22 4.20 -3.21
C GLY A 345 2.71 4.42 -3.17
N ASN A 346 1.99 3.59 -3.92
CA ASN A 346 0.53 3.59 -3.89
C ASN A 346 0.00 2.94 -2.60
N THR A 347 -1.13 3.45 -2.10
CA THR A 347 -1.83 2.86 -0.95
C THR A 347 -3.28 2.59 -1.33
N ALA A 348 -3.83 1.47 -0.88
CA ALA A 348 -5.23 1.12 -1.04
C ALA A 348 -5.80 0.56 0.26
N HIS A 349 -7.10 0.74 0.47
CA HIS A 349 -7.78 0.12 1.61
C HIS A 349 -8.01 -1.37 1.31
N ILE A 350 -7.72 -2.26 2.26
CA ILE A 350 -7.82 -3.71 2.03
C ILE A 350 -9.24 -4.20 1.76
N LYS A 351 -10.26 -3.49 2.25
CA LYS A 351 -11.68 -3.79 1.98
C LYS A 351 -12.21 -3.14 0.69
N ASN A 352 -11.37 -2.45 -0.08
CA ASN A 352 -11.79 -1.95 -1.39
C ASN A 352 -11.99 -3.11 -2.37
N ASP A 353 -12.71 -2.83 -3.45
CA ASP A 353 -12.81 -3.73 -4.59
C ASP A 353 -11.41 -4.05 -5.15
N PHE A 354 -11.01 -5.32 -5.07
CA PHE A 354 -9.71 -5.80 -5.53
C PHE A 354 -9.56 -5.69 -7.05
N TYR A 355 -10.64 -5.75 -7.83
CA TYR A 355 -10.57 -5.53 -9.28
C TYR A 355 -10.04 -4.12 -9.57
N LYS A 356 -10.68 -3.10 -8.98
CA LYS A 356 -10.29 -1.69 -9.16
C LYS A 356 -8.91 -1.43 -8.58
N THR A 357 -8.68 -1.92 -7.35
CA THR A 357 -7.41 -1.73 -6.63
C THR A 357 -6.22 -2.28 -7.42
N LEU A 358 -6.33 -3.52 -7.93
CA LEU A 358 -5.25 -4.16 -8.66
C LEU A 358 -5.05 -3.57 -10.06
N ARG A 359 -6.13 -3.19 -10.76
CA ARG A 359 -6.02 -2.47 -12.03
C ARG A 359 -5.30 -1.13 -11.87
N GLU A 360 -5.71 -0.32 -10.91
CA GLU A 360 -5.06 0.98 -10.63
C GLU A 360 -3.61 0.82 -10.19
N MET A 361 -3.33 -0.16 -9.33
CA MET A 361 -1.97 -0.43 -8.86
C MET A 361 -1.06 -0.93 -9.99
N GLY A 362 -1.56 -1.83 -10.85
CA GLY A 362 -0.84 -2.29 -12.03
C GLY A 362 -0.50 -1.15 -12.97
N GLY A 363 -1.48 -0.29 -13.29
CA GLY A 363 -1.28 0.89 -14.13
C GLY A 363 -0.26 1.88 -13.55
N LYS A 364 -0.30 2.16 -12.23
CA LYS A 364 0.71 3.00 -11.58
C LYS A 364 2.13 2.43 -11.65
N ILE A 365 2.29 1.11 -11.56
CA ILE A 365 3.59 0.46 -11.73
C ILE A 365 4.06 0.57 -13.18
N VAL A 366 3.17 0.36 -14.14
CA VAL A 366 3.47 0.55 -15.56
C VAL A 366 3.87 2.00 -15.85
N ASP A 367 3.18 2.98 -15.29
CA ASP A 367 3.51 4.40 -15.44
C ASP A 367 4.87 4.76 -14.83
N LEU A 368 5.19 4.17 -13.66
CA LEU A 368 6.50 4.32 -13.03
C LEU A 368 7.64 3.89 -13.97
N ILE A 369 7.43 2.79 -14.70
CA ILE A 369 8.40 2.21 -15.63
C ILE A 369 8.65 3.12 -16.85
N GLU A 370 7.66 3.93 -17.23
CA GLU A 370 7.76 4.94 -18.30
C GLU A 370 8.28 6.29 -17.79
N SER A 371 8.63 6.40 -16.50
CA SER A 371 8.95 7.67 -15.84
C SER A 371 10.34 7.68 -15.18
N PHE A 372 10.81 8.89 -14.88
CA PHE A 372 12.02 9.13 -14.09
C PHE A 372 11.67 9.36 -12.63
N ALA A 373 11.90 8.36 -11.78
CA ALA A 373 11.63 8.45 -10.34
C ALA A 373 12.72 9.23 -9.60
N LEU A 374 12.29 10.25 -8.86
CA LEU A 374 13.15 11.09 -8.02
C LEU A 374 13.40 10.44 -6.67
N SER A 375 14.59 10.67 -6.15
CA SER A 375 15.05 10.09 -4.89
C SER A 375 14.46 10.78 -3.66
N GLN A 376 14.07 12.06 -3.78
CA GLN A 376 13.54 12.88 -2.68
C GLN A 376 12.23 13.58 -3.08
N VAL A 377 11.52 14.13 -2.10
CA VAL A 377 10.31 14.94 -2.31
C VAL A 377 10.70 16.37 -2.69
N PRO A 378 10.39 16.84 -3.91
CA PRO A 378 10.56 18.23 -4.29
C PRO A 378 9.72 19.16 -3.42
N HIS A 379 10.32 20.26 -2.97
CA HIS A 379 9.61 21.29 -2.24
C HIS A 379 8.57 21.95 -3.14
N LYS A 380 7.32 22.04 -2.64
CA LYS A 380 6.16 22.61 -3.36
C LYS A 380 5.89 21.94 -4.70
N ASP A 381 6.27 20.67 -4.86
CA ASP A 381 6.06 19.90 -6.08
C ASP A 381 6.66 20.55 -7.34
N LYS A 382 7.76 21.31 -7.18
CA LYS A 382 8.43 22.01 -8.28
C LYS A 382 9.69 21.30 -8.74
N VAL A 383 9.78 21.08 -10.04
CA VAL A 383 10.94 20.49 -10.72
C VAL A 383 11.30 21.32 -11.96
N GLU A 384 12.58 21.37 -12.28
CA GLU A 384 13.12 21.96 -13.50
C GLU A 384 13.81 20.87 -14.32
N ILE A 385 13.51 20.82 -15.62
CA ILE A 385 13.98 19.75 -16.50
C ILE A 385 14.90 20.31 -17.57
N LYS A 386 16.02 19.64 -17.83
CA LYS A 386 16.83 19.83 -19.04
C LYS A 386 17.00 18.52 -19.78
N VAL A 387 17.00 18.60 -21.10
CA VAL A 387 17.32 17.48 -22.00
C VAL A 387 18.56 17.86 -22.80
N ASN A 388 19.64 17.09 -22.65
CA ASN A 388 20.95 17.36 -23.24
C ASN A 388 21.42 18.81 -22.99
N GLY A 389 21.23 19.31 -21.76
CA GLY A 389 21.59 20.66 -21.33
C GLY A 389 20.60 21.76 -21.75
N THR A 390 19.59 21.47 -22.56
CA THR A 390 18.57 22.45 -22.98
C THR A 390 17.36 22.39 -22.05
N ALA A 391 16.96 23.53 -21.49
CA ALA A 391 15.79 23.61 -20.61
C ALA A 391 14.48 23.26 -21.34
N VAL A 392 13.65 22.47 -20.67
CA VAL A 392 12.32 22.06 -21.16
C VAL A 392 11.27 22.52 -20.16
N SER A 393 10.33 23.35 -20.63
CA SER A 393 9.27 23.94 -19.80
C SER A 393 7.88 23.32 -20.01
N THR A 394 7.69 22.53 -21.07
CA THR A 394 6.42 21.88 -21.43
C THR A 394 6.67 20.47 -21.98
N GLY A 395 5.62 19.65 -22.11
CA GLY A 395 5.74 18.30 -22.68
C GLY A 395 6.09 17.20 -21.67
N TYR A 396 6.05 17.50 -20.37
CA TYR A 396 6.19 16.52 -19.30
C TYR A 396 5.13 16.76 -18.21
N SER A 397 4.87 15.73 -17.42
CA SER A 397 4.09 15.79 -16.19
C SER A 397 4.96 15.39 -14.99
N TYR A 398 4.65 15.97 -13.84
CA TYR A 398 5.21 15.56 -12.56
C TYR A 398 4.10 14.97 -11.68
N ASP A 399 4.27 13.73 -11.24
CA ASP A 399 3.41 13.10 -10.23
C ASP A 399 4.08 13.26 -8.87
N ASN A 400 3.43 14.01 -7.97
CA ASN A 400 3.95 14.31 -6.65
C ASN A 400 3.91 13.12 -5.69
N GLN A 401 2.89 12.25 -5.80
CA GLN A 401 2.77 11.05 -4.97
C GLN A 401 3.87 10.06 -5.36
N ALA A 402 3.95 9.70 -6.64
CA ALA A 402 4.93 8.77 -7.17
C ALA A 402 6.33 9.37 -7.21
N ARG A 403 6.44 10.71 -7.17
CA ARG A 403 7.68 11.47 -7.36
C ARG A 403 8.37 11.11 -8.66
N THR A 404 7.61 11.17 -9.74
CA THR A 404 8.07 10.77 -11.06
C THR A 404 7.88 11.90 -12.06
N VAL A 405 8.84 12.05 -12.96
CA VAL A 405 8.71 12.89 -14.16
C VAL A 405 8.44 11.99 -15.35
N LYS A 406 7.37 12.24 -16.09
CA LYS A 406 6.99 11.49 -17.29
C LYS A 406 6.90 12.44 -18.48
N PHE A 407 7.60 12.16 -19.57
CA PHE A 407 7.40 12.90 -20.81
C PHE A 407 6.12 12.44 -21.50
N LEU A 408 5.34 13.41 -21.98
CA LEU A 408 4.10 13.15 -22.69
C LEU A 408 4.39 12.62 -24.10
N GLN A 409 3.41 11.94 -24.69
CA GLN A 409 3.52 11.47 -26.06
C GLN A 409 3.89 12.64 -27.01
N GLY A 410 4.80 12.36 -27.96
CA GLY A 410 5.35 13.38 -28.86
C GLY A 410 6.46 14.26 -28.27
N HIS A 411 6.71 14.18 -26.95
CA HIS A 411 7.75 14.95 -26.25
C HIS A 411 8.81 14.06 -25.59
N ILE A 412 8.73 12.74 -25.82
CA ILE A 412 9.71 11.77 -25.31
C ILE A 412 11.07 12.07 -25.95
N PRO A 413 12.14 12.34 -25.16
CA PRO A 413 13.48 12.57 -25.69
C PRO A 413 13.98 11.39 -26.54
N ASN A 414 14.96 11.68 -27.40
CA ASN A 414 15.65 10.61 -28.11
C ASN A 414 16.37 9.68 -27.12
N GLU A 415 16.47 8.41 -27.48
CA GLU A 415 17.26 7.43 -26.74
C GLU A 415 18.68 7.93 -26.45
N GLY A 416 19.18 7.64 -25.25
CA GLY A 416 20.51 8.07 -24.81
C GLY A 416 20.59 9.53 -24.40
N SER A 417 19.52 10.32 -24.56
CA SER A 417 19.50 11.70 -24.07
C SER A 417 19.68 11.74 -22.56
N ASN A 418 20.51 12.67 -22.10
CA ASN A 418 20.61 13.01 -20.69
C ASN A 418 19.40 13.86 -20.28
N VAL A 419 18.68 13.39 -19.27
CA VAL A 419 17.57 14.10 -18.63
C VAL A 419 18.05 14.54 -17.26
N GLU A 420 18.28 15.84 -17.09
CA GLU A 420 18.61 16.46 -15.81
C GLU A 420 17.35 16.97 -15.15
N VAL A 421 17.10 16.56 -13.91
CA VAL A 421 15.99 17.06 -13.08
C VAL A 421 16.57 17.78 -11.87
N THR A 422 16.27 19.07 -11.76
CA THR A 422 16.70 19.93 -10.66
C THR A 422 15.51 20.29 -9.78
N TYR A 423 15.67 20.22 -8.47
CA TYR A 423 14.62 20.60 -7.52
C TYR A 423 15.20 20.92 -6.14
N SER A 424 14.44 21.65 -5.32
CA SER A 424 14.84 21.98 -3.94
C SER A 424 14.20 21.03 -2.93
N ILE A 425 14.90 20.75 -1.83
CA ILE A 425 14.37 20.05 -0.66
C ILE A 425 14.54 20.91 0.60
N VAL A 426 13.68 20.73 1.60
CA VAL A 426 13.86 21.36 2.91
C VAL A 426 14.95 20.59 3.68
N SER A 427 15.98 21.28 4.16
CA SER A 427 17.15 20.66 4.84
C SER A 427 17.22 20.93 6.35
N GLY A 428 16.09 21.20 7.00
CA GLY A 428 15.96 21.41 8.45
C GLY A 428 15.69 22.86 8.85
N GLU A 429 15.02 23.04 10.01
CA GLU A 429 14.79 24.32 10.69
C GLU A 429 15.99 24.63 11.60
N LEU A 430 16.53 25.84 11.51
CA LEU A 430 17.41 26.36 12.57
C LEU A 430 16.52 26.85 13.71
N ASN A 431 16.64 26.21 14.88
CA ASN A 431 16.11 26.72 16.14
C ASN A 431 16.99 27.83 16.70
#